data_AF-A0A1S1NVC2-F1
#
_entry.id   AF-A0A1S1NVC2-F1
#
_cell.length_a   1.000
_cell.length_b   1.000
_cell.length_c   1.000
_cell.angle_alpha   90.00
_cell.angle_beta   90.00
_cell.angle_gamma   90.00
#
_symmetry.space_group_name_H-M   'P 1'
#
loop_
_entity.id
_entity.type
_entity.pdbx_description
1 polymer ?
#
loop_
_entity_poly.entity_id
_entity_poly.type
_entity_poly.pdbx_seq_one_letter_code
_entity_poly.pdbx_strand_id
1 'polypeptide(L)'
;MDVVRADLDALVALQAGGLTWNAIAAGLTAQGLTTADGRPITGRNLTGVISSIRRQAQRGATRDAERKSRVDVREDAAATSSSVSAIPAAKAPVSASLRPALSPDLVADAAAGSRSRPSDAEHRIAALARARSLLKKD
;
A
#
# COMPACT_ATOMS: atom_id res chain seq x y z
N MET A 1 7.73 -5.90 13.42
CA MET A 1 6.28 -6.03 13.61
C MET A 1 5.69 -7.24 12.89
N ASP A 2 6.45 -7.95 12.06
CA ASP A 2 5.92 -9.10 11.30
C ASP A 2 5.60 -10.32 12.18
N VAL A 3 6.25 -10.46 13.35
CA VAL A 3 5.89 -11.50 14.33
C VAL A 3 4.45 -11.34 14.82
N VAL A 4 4.03 -10.13 15.18
CA VAL A 4 2.64 -9.84 15.61
C VAL A 4 1.63 -10.12 14.50
N ARG A 5 2.04 -9.99 13.23
CA ARG A 5 1.20 -10.36 12.07
C ARG A 5 1.09 -11.86 11.90
N ALA A 6 2.21 -12.58 12.04
CA ALA A 6 2.25 -14.04 11.91
C ALA A 6 1.42 -14.72 13.00
N ASP A 7 1.49 -14.22 14.23
CA ASP A 7 0.85 -14.84 15.40
C ASP A 7 -0.48 -14.16 15.78
N LEU A 8 -1.10 -13.39 14.87
CA LEU A 8 -2.30 -12.61 15.18
C LEU A 8 -3.43 -13.47 15.78
N ASP A 9 -3.65 -14.65 15.23
CA ASP A 9 -4.72 -15.54 15.68
C ASP A 9 -4.45 -16.09 17.09
N ALA A 10 -3.20 -16.43 17.41
CA ALA A 10 -2.80 -16.85 18.75
C ALA A 10 -2.97 -15.73 19.77
N LEU A 11 -2.61 -14.49 19.42
CA LEU A 11 -2.79 -13.32 20.28
C LEU A 11 -4.28 -13.03 20.55
N VAL A 12 -5.13 -13.20 19.55
CA VAL A 12 -6.60 -13.05 19.70
C VAL A 12 -7.17 -14.19 20.55
N ALA A 13 -6.69 -15.43 20.38
CA ALA A 13 -7.11 -16.56 21.21
C ALA A 13 -6.75 -16.36 22.69
N LEU A 14 -5.55 -15.82 22.98
CA LEU A 14 -5.15 -15.46 24.35
C LEU A 14 -6.11 -14.42 24.95
N GLN A 15 -6.49 -13.41 24.16
CA GLN A 15 -7.41 -12.38 24.63
C GLN A 15 -8.83 -12.91 24.83
N ALA A 16 -9.29 -13.81 23.95
CA ALA A 16 -10.57 -14.52 24.11
C ALA A 16 -10.56 -15.44 25.35
N GLY A 17 -9.39 -15.98 25.72
CA GLY A 17 -9.17 -16.74 26.96
C GLY A 17 -9.09 -15.87 28.22
N GLY A 18 -9.30 -14.56 28.12
CA GLY A 18 -9.39 -13.65 29.26
C GLY A 18 -8.12 -12.86 29.57
N LEU A 19 -7.03 -13.02 28.80
CA LEU A 19 -5.86 -12.18 28.99
C LEU A 19 -6.10 -10.77 28.45
N THR A 20 -5.70 -9.76 29.22
CA THR A 20 -5.73 -8.38 28.76
C THR A 20 -4.61 -8.12 27.75
N TRP A 21 -4.82 -7.17 26.83
CA TRP A 21 -3.78 -6.75 25.90
C TRP A 21 -2.50 -6.25 26.60
N ASN A 22 -2.61 -5.70 27.82
CA ASN A 22 -1.45 -5.31 28.61
C ASN A 22 -0.65 -6.52 29.09
N ALA A 23 -1.32 -7.58 29.56
CA ALA A 23 -0.66 -8.81 29.99
C ALA A 23 0.03 -9.51 28.81
N ILE A 24 -0.64 -9.56 27.66
CA ILE A 24 -0.07 -10.10 26.42
C ILE A 24 1.15 -9.28 26.00
N ALA A 25 1.05 -7.96 25.98
CA ALA A 25 2.17 -7.08 25.62
C ALA A 25 3.36 -7.20 26.59
N ALA A 26 3.10 -7.39 27.89
CA ALA A 26 4.14 -7.66 28.88
C ALA A 26 4.83 -9.00 28.61
N GLY A 27 4.07 -10.05 28.28
CA GLY A 27 4.62 -11.34 27.88
C GLY A 27 5.49 -11.26 26.63
N LEU A 28 5.02 -10.53 25.60
CA LEU A 28 5.80 -10.30 24.37
C LEU A 28 7.10 -9.53 24.67
N THR A 29 7.02 -8.50 25.52
CA THR A 29 8.20 -7.73 25.92
C THR A 29 9.19 -8.59 26.72
N ALA A 30 8.71 -9.48 27.59
CA ALA A 30 9.55 -10.43 28.32
C ALA A 30 10.25 -11.43 27.39
N GLN A 31 9.65 -11.74 26.24
CA GLN A 31 10.27 -12.52 25.16
C GLN A 31 11.26 -11.70 24.31
N GLY A 32 11.49 -10.43 24.65
CA GLY A 32 12.40 -9.54 23.92
C GLY A 32 11.78 -8.84 22.72
N LEU A 33 10.45 -8.94 22.52
CA LEU A 33 9.79 -8.21 21.44
C LEU A 33 9.66 -6.73 21.80
N THR A 34 10.31 -5.89 21.00
CA THR A 34 10.23 -4.44 21.10
C THR A 34 9.59 -3.84 19.86
N THR A 35 9.18 -2.58 19.99
CA THR A 35 8.81 -1.72 18.86
C THR A 35 10.03 -1.44 17.97
N ALA A 36 9.79 -0.85 16.79
CA ALA A 36 10.86 -0.48 15.85
C ALA A 36 11.88 0.49 16.46
N ASP A 37 11.44 1.33 17.41
CA ASP A 37 12.30 2.29 18.13
C ASP A 37 13.02 1.65 19.34
N GLY A 38 12.97 0.32 19.48
CA GLY A 38 13.58 -0.41 20.60
C GLY A 38 12.83 -0.29 21.93
N ARG A 39 11.66 0.35 21.95
CA ARG A 39 10.84 0.50 23.17
C ARG A 39 10.02 -0.76 23.44
N PRO A 40 9.74 -1.10 24.72
CA PRO A 40 8.87 -2.22 25.06
C PRO A 40 7.48 -2.06 24.43
N ILE A 41 6.88 -3.19 24.06
CA ILE A 41 5.54 -3.19 23.48
C ILE A 41 4.54 -2.98 24.62
N THR A 42 3.68 -1.98 24.47
CA THR A 42 2.58 -1.71 25.41
C THR A 42 1.26 -2.25 24.86
N GLY A 43 0.29 -2.52 25.73
CA GLY A 43 -1.03 -2.97 25.28
C GLY A 43 -1.71 -1.98 24.33
N ARG A 44 -1.52 -0.66 24.54
CA ARG A 44 -2.04 0.36 23.62
C ARG A 44 -1.38 0.27 22.22
N ASN A 45 -0.07 0.06 22.17
CA ASN A 45 0.64 -0.14 20.90
C ASN A 45 0.12 -1.41 20.21
N LEU A 46 0.03 -2.50 20.96
CA LEU A 46 -0.43 -3.80 20.47
C LEU A 46 -1.84 -3.72 19.87
N THR A 47 -2.80 -3.10 20.57
CA THR A 47 -4.16 -2.88 20.05
C THR A 47 -4.16 -2.07 18.76
N GLY A 48 -3.32 -1.03 18.67
CA GLY A 48 -3.18 -0.21 17.46
C GLY A 48 -2.63 -1.00 16.28
N VAL A 49 -1.61 -1.82 16.51
CA VAL A 49 -1.01 -2.71 15.50
C VAL A 49 -2.05 -3.72 15.01
N ILE A 50 -2.74 -4.41 15.91
CA ILE A 50 -3.80 -5.37 15.57
C ILE A 50 -4.91 -4.70 14.75
N SER A 51 -5.38 -3.52 15.18
CA SER A 51 -6.41 -2.76 14.46
C SER A 51 -5.96 -2.38 13.05
N SER A 52 -4.69 -2.00 12.90
CA SER A 52 -4.08 -1.68 11.60
C SER A 52 -4.00 -2.91 10.70
N ILE A 53 -3.55 -4.05 11.23
CA ILE A 53 -3.43 -5.31 10.48
C ILE A 53 -4.82 -5.76 9.98
N ARG A 54 -5.84 -5.74 10.84
CA ARG A 54 -7.22 -6.07 10.45
C ARG A 54 -7.71 -5.16 9.34
N ARG A 55 -7.48 -3.85 9.44
CA ARG A 55 -7.85 -2.88 8.38
C ARG A 55 -7.09 -3.15 7.08
N GLN A 56 -5.82 -3.52 7.15
CA GLN A 56 -5.01 -3.87 5.96
C GLN A 56 -5.55 -5.12 5.27
N ALA A 57 -5.89 -6.16 6.04
CA ALA A 57 -6.49 -7.38 5.51
C ALA A 57 -7.83 -7.11 4.81
N GLN A 58 -8.70 -6.30 5.42
CA GLN A 58 -9.98 -5.90 4.81
C GLN A 58 -9.78 -5.15 3.49
N ARG A 59 -8.83 -4.21 3.44
CA ARG A 59 -8.50 -3.47 2.20
C ARG A 59 -7.88 -4.36 1.12
N GLY A 60 -7.14 -5.39 1.50
CA GLY A 60 -6.63 -6.40 0.57
C GLY A 60 -7.77 -7.16 -0.09
N ALA A 61 -8.68 -7.70 0.74
CA ALA A 61 -9.84 -8.43 0.27
C ALA A 61 -10.75 -7.61 -0.67
N THR A 62 -10.97 -6.32 -0.38
CA THR A 62 -11.76 -5.45 -1.28
C THR A 62 -11.06 -5.23 -2.62
N ARG A 63 -9.74 -5.03 -2.63
CA ARG A 63 -8.98 -4.85 -3.88
C ARG A 63 -8.94 -6.14 -4.71
N ASP A 64 -8.84 -7.29 -4.06
CA ASP A 64 -8.88 -8.58 -4.76
C ASP A 64 -10.27 -8.86 -5.34
N ALA A 65 -11.33 -8.47 -4.62
CA ALA A 65 -12.71 -8.53 -5.14
C ALA A 65 -12.91 -7.58 -6.34
N GLU A 66 -12.42 -6.34 -6.26
CA GLU A 66 -12.46 -5.38 -7.37
C GLU A 66 -11.66 -5.84 -8.60
N ARG A 67 -10.54 -6.55 -8.39
CA ARG A 67 -9.77 -7.14 -9.49
C ARG A 67 -10.52 -8.28 -10.15
N LYS A 68 -11.11 -9.18 -9.35
CA LYS A 68 -11.93 -10.28 -9.87
C LYS A 68 -13.12 -9.77 -10.69
N SER A 69 -13.83 -8.75 -10.21
CA SER A 69 -14.96 -8.17 -10.96
C SER A 69 -14.56 -7.44 -12.26
N ARG A 70 -13.31 -6.99 -12.37
CA ARG A 70 -12.79 -6.35 -13.59
C ARG A 70 -12.30 -7.34 -14.65
N VAL A 71 -12.00 -8.58 -14.29
CA VAL A 71 -11.55 -9.61 -15.25
C VAL A 71 -12.71 -10.03 -16.17
N ASP A 72 -13.93 -10.06 -15.65
CA ASP A 72 -15.13 -10.41 -16.42
C ASP A 72 -15.48 -9.39 -17.52
N VAL A 73 -14.89 -8.18 -17.50
CA VAL A 73 -15.10 -7.16 -18.55
C VAL A 73 -14.19 -7.37 -19.77
N ARG A 74 -13.22 -8.31 -19.69
CA ARG A 74 -12.27 -8.55 -20.79
C ARG A 74 -12.69 -9.65 -21.77
N GLU A 75 -13.65 -10.50 -21.41
CA GLU A 75 -14.10 -11.58 -22.31
C GLU A 75 -15.01 -11.07 -23.45
N ASP A 76 -15.81 -10.02 -23.23
CA ASP A 76 -16.62 -9.41 -24.31
C ASP A 76 -15.77 -8.64 -25.35
N ALA A 77 -14.54 -8.24 -24.99
CA ALA A 77 -13.62 -7.61 -25.94
C ALA A 77 -12.86 -8.62 -26.82
N ALA A 78 -12.84 -9.90 -26.44
CA ALA A 78 -12.14 -10.95 -27.20
C ALA A 78 -13.01 -11.56 -28.32
N ALA A 79 -14.34 -11.46 -28.23
CA ALA A 79 -15.27 -12.04 -29.21
C ALA A 79 -15.35 -11.27 -30.56
N THR A 80 -14.69 -10.11 -30.69
CA THR A 80 -14.67 -9.31 -31.94
C THR A 80 -13.34 -9.37 -32.70
N SER A 81 -12.38 -10.20 -32.29
CA SER A 81 -11.08 -10.34 -32.96
C SER A 81 -10.95 -11.60 -33.83
N SER A 82 -12.06 -12.14 -34.35
CA SER A 82 -12.05 -13.22 -35.34
C SER A 82 -12.72 -12.76 -36.63
N SER A 83 -12.08 -12.99 -37.78
CA SER A 83 -12.34 -12.42 -39.13
C SER A 83 -11.68 -11.04 -39.33
N VAL A 84 -10.61 -10.87 -40.11
CA VAL A 84 -10.44 -11.28 -41.51
C VAL A 84 -8.97 -11.56 -41.81
N SER A 85 -8.73 -12.70 -42.46
CA SER A 85 -7.48 -13.04 -43.14
C SER A 85 -7.60 -12.63 -44.62
N ALA A 86 -6.71 -11.77 -45.10
CA ALA A 86 -6.28 -11.72 -46.51
C ALA A 86 -5.06 -10.78 -46.63
N ILE A 87 -3.88 -11.37 -46.86
CA ILE A 87 -2.65 -10.67 -47.29
C ILE A 87 -2.63 -10.74 -48.83
N PRO A 88 -2.06 -9.75 -49.56
CA PRO A 88 -0.70 -9.98 -50.03
C PRO A 88 0.25 -8.75 -49.99
N ALA A 89 1.47 -9.04 -49.55
CA ALA A 89 2.78 -8.57 -49.99
C ALA A 89 3.26 -7.10 -49.78
N ALA A 90 4.48 -7.06 -49.20
CA ALA A 90 5.57 -6.12 -49.42
C ALA A 90 5.60 -4.79 -48.63
N LYS A 91 6.07 -4.86 -47.37
CA LYS A 91 7.36 -4.31 -46.88
C LYS A 91 7.33 -4.23 -45.35
N ALA A 92 8.25 -4.93 -44.69
CA ALA A 92 8.65 -4.59 -43.32
C ALA A 92 9.31 -3.18 -43.34
N PRO A 93 9.20 -2.35 -42.28
CA PRO A 93 9.61 -2.77 -40.95
C PRO A 93 8.74 -2.25 -39.79
N VAL A 94 9.17 -2.68 -38.59
CA VAL A 94 8.84 -2.20 -37.25
C VAL A 94 7.42 -2.47 -36.74
N SER A 95 7.34 -3.48 -35.87
CA SER A 95 6.32 -3.62 -34.85
C SER A 95 6.20 -2.31 -34.07
N ALA A 96 5.24 -1.47 -34.46
CA ALA A 96 4.70 -0.44 -33.59
C ALA A 96 3.96 -1.16 -32.46
N SER A 97 4.70 -1.60 -31.44
CA SER A 97 4.12 -1.71 -30.11
C SER A 97 3.47 -0.34 -29.85
N LEU A 98 2.14 -0.33 -29.73
CA LEU A 98 1.38 0.76 -29.15
C LEU A 98 1.80 0.88 -27.67
N ARG A 99 3.03 1.32 -27.42
CA ARG A 99 3.44 1.84 -26.13
C ARG A 99 2.84 3.23 -26.05
N PRO A 100 2.02 3.53 -25.03
CA PRO A 100 1.69 4.90 -24.70
C PRO A 100 3.02 5.62 -24.43
N ALA A 101 3.44 6.49 -25.34
CA ALA A 101 4.59 7.34 -25.10
C ALA A 101 4.16 8.39 -24.06
N LEU A 102 4.96 8.51 -22.99
CA LEU A 102 4.78 9.58 -22.02
C LEU A 102 4.91 10.93 -22.73
N SER A 103 4.03 11.88 -22.40
CA SER A 103 4.08 13.23 -22.95
C SER A 103 5.49 13.82 -22.81
N PRO A 104 6.01 14.55 -23.80
CA PRO A 104 7.37 15.09 -23.79
C PRO A 104 7.65 15.98 -22.58
N ASP A 105 6.60 16.57 -22.00
CA ASP A 105 6.66 17.38 -20.77
C ASP A 105 7.12 16.56 -19.53
N LEU A 106 6.69 15.29 -19.43
CA LEU A 106 7.12 14.38 -18.35
C LEU A 106 8.55 13.87 -18.54
N VAL A 107 9.00 13.75 -19.79
CA VAL A 107 10.37 13.35 -20.14
C VAL A 107 11.34 14.50 -19.91
N ALA A 108 10.90 15.73 -20.19
CA ALA A 108 11.66 16.94 -19.89
C ALA A 108 11.83 17.16 -18.39
N ASP A 109 10.79 16.94 -17.56
CA ASP A 109 10.91 17.04 -16.09
C ASP A 109 11.84 15.96 -15.50
N ALA A 110 11.88 14.76 -16.10
CA ALA A 110 12.82 13.70 -15.69
C ALA A 110 14.29 14.03 -16.03
N ALA A 111 14.53 14.77 -17.13
CA ALA A 111 15.87 15.22 -17.52
C ALA A 111 16.28 16.53 -16.80
N ALA A 112 15.32 17.38 -16.45
CA ALA A 112 15.51 18.67 -15.81
C ALA A 112 15.44 18.56 -14.28
N GLY A 113 16.39 17.82 -13.72
CA GLY A 113 16.85 18.07 -12.37
C GLY A 113 16.07 17.33 -11.28
N SER A 114 16.85 16.56 -10.53
CA SER A 114 16.63 16.27 -9.12
C SER A 114 16.31 17.56 -8.34
N ARG A 115 15.07 18.03 -8.41
CA ARG A 115 14.49 18.85 -7.36
C ARG A 115 14.50 17.95 -6.14
N SER A 116 15.45 18.20 -5.22
CA SER A 116 15.62 17.47 -3.97
C SER A 116 14.24 17.17 -3.42
N ARG A 117 13.86 15.89 -3.51
CA ARG A 117 12.58 15.42 -3.02
C ARG A 117 12.57 15.79 -1.54
N PRO A 118 11.64 16.64 -1.08
CA PRO A 118 11.65 17.07 0.29
C PRO A 118 11.64 15.84 1.19
N SER A 119 12.57 15.83 2.14
CA SER A 119 12.73 14.75 3.09
C SER A 119 11.47 14.61 3.94
N ASP A 120 11.25 13.43 4.51
CA ASP A 120 10.11 13.20 5.39
C ASP A 120 10.04 14.23 6.54
N ALA A 121 11.20 14.71 7.00
CA ALA A 121 11.30 15.76 8.02
C ALA A 121 10.74 17.11 7.54
N GLU A 122 11.00 17.51 6.30
CA GLU A 122 10.51 18.76 5.73
C GLU A 122 8.99 18.73 5.54
N HIS A 123 8.45 17.57 5.14
CA HIS A 123 7.00 17.37 5.08
C HIS A 123 6.34 17.53 6.46
N ARG A 124 6.97 16.99 7.52
CA ARG A 124 6.46 17.14 8.90
C ARG A 124 6.48 18.59 9.36
N ILE A 125 7.55 19.33 9.08
CA ILE A 125 7.66 20.75 9.42
C ILE A 125 6.59 21.56 8.70
N ALA A 126 6.39 21.33 7.40
CA ALA A 126 5.37 22.01 6.61
C ALA A 126 3.94 21.70 7.09
N ALA A 127 3.67 20.46 7.50
CA ALA A 127 2.37 20.05 8.04
C ALA A 127 2.07 20.75 9.38
N LEU A 128 3.05 20.84 10.28
CA LEU A 128 2.91 21.54 11.56
C LEU A 128 2.72 23.05 11.37
N ALA A 129 3.41 23.66 10.40
CA ALA A 129 3.23 25.07 10.08
C ALA A 129 1.81 25.36 9.58
N ARG A 130 1.27 24.51 8.68
CA ARG A 130 -0.13 24.62 8.21
C ARG A 130 -1.15 24.42 9.32
N ALA A 131 -0.93 23.46 10.21
CA ALA A 131 -1.81 23.23 11.35
C ALA A 131 -1.83 24.47 12.28
N ARG A 132 -0.67 25.08 12.53
CA ARG A 132 -0.56 26.31 13.33
C ARG A 132 -1.22 27.51 12.68
N SER A 133 -1.13 27.69 11.36
CA SER A 133 -1.79 28.81 10.68
C SER A 133 -3.31 28.71 10.70
N LEU A 134 -3.85 27.48 10.72
CA LEU A 134 -5.30 27.26 10.85
C LEU A 134 -5.79 27.53 12.28
N LEU A 135 -4.95 27.29 13.29
CA LEU A 135 -5.30 27.47 14.70
C LEU A 135 -5.13 28.93 15.20
N LYS A 136 -4.40 29.77 14.46
CA LYS A 136 -4.20 31.20 14.74
C LYS A 136 -5.22 32.11 14.06
N LYS A 137 -6.29 31.56 13.49
CA LYS A 137 -7.37 32.32 12.86
C LYS A 137 -8.47 32.59 13.87
N ASP A 138 -8.14 33.35 14.91
CA ASP A 138 -9.03 34.11 15.79
C ASP A 138 -8.22 35.25 16.42
#